data_AF-A0A6J4J1Q2-F1
#
_entry.id   AF-A0A6J4J1Q2-F1
#
_cell.length_a   1.000
_cell.length_b   1.000
_cell.length_c   1.000
_cell.angle_alpha   90.00
_cell.angle_beta   90.00
_cell.angle_gamma   90.00
#
_symmetry.space_group_name_H-M   'P 1'
#
loop_
_entity.id
_entity.type
_entity.pdbx_description
1 polymer ?
#
loop_
_entity_poly.entity_id
_entity_poly.type
_entity_poly.pdbx_seq_one_letter_code
_entity_poly.pdbx_strand_id
1 'polypeptide(L)'
;MNRRTLLIAGAMASLPVVGLAGPGLAQEPETTDAPRVAAPKGALVLFDGTGLSAWVNRKDGNPAAWKVDGGYMEVTPGSGDIVTRQTFTDYQLHVEFWLPDMPEATGQGKANSGVYNQGRIEVQVLDSFGQPPRDNEAGGIYQVAVPLRNASKKAERWQSYDIAYRAPRFGGADGKQQTERGRITVFHNGVLIHNNVEFDARTTTSGLPPEGGDYSKPGPILLQDHGNKVRYRNLWILPAGG
;
A
#
# COMPACT_ATOMS: atom_id res chain seq x y z
N MET A 1 -81.09 -33.09 13.23
CA MET A 1 -80.84 -31.62 13.30
C MET A 1 -79.34 -31.37 13.24
N ASN A 2 -78.90 -30.58 12.28
CA ASN A 2 -77.51 -30.21 11.96
C ASN A 2 -76.74 -29.58 13.13
N ARG A 3 -75.43 -29.86 13.27
CA ARG A 3 -74.34 -28.92 12.88
C ARG A 3 -72.93 -29.39 13.35
N ARG A 4 -72.07 -29.60 12.34
CA ARG A 4 -70.67 -29.13 12.13
C ARG A 4 -69.55 -29.46 13.14
N THR A 5 -68.58 -30.21 12.60
CA THR A 5 -67.16 -30.33 12.97
C THR A 5 -66.43 -28.98 13.11
N LEU A 6 -65.54 -28.85 14.09
CA LEU A 6 -64.34 -28.01 13.99
C LEU A 6 -63.21 -28.55 14.91
N LEU A 7 -62.14 -29.06 14.30
CA LEU A 7 -60.84 -29.30 14.93
C LEU A 7 -60.04 -28.00 14.87
N ILE A 8 -59.56 -27.50 16.01
CA ILE A 8 -58.62 -26.37 16.06
C ILE A 8 -57.24 -26.95 16.40
N ALA A 9 -56.32 -26.83 15.44
CA ALA A 9 -54.90 -27.09 15.62
C ALA A 9 -54.27 -25.94 16.42
N GLY A 10 -53.59 -26.26 17.53
CA GLY A 10 -52.81 -25.31 18.31
C GLY A 10 -51.46 -25.04 17.63
N ALA A 11 -51.20 -23.78 17.29
CA ALA A 11 -49.96 -23.33 16.69
C ALA A 11 -48.82 -23.28 17.72
N MET A 12 -47.68 -23.91 17.38
CA MET A 12 -46.41 -23.77 18.09
C MET A 12 -45.79 -22.41 17.74
N ALA A 13 -45.64 -21.54 18.73
CA ALA A 13 -44.93 -20.27 18.58
C ALA A 13 -43.42 -20.52 18.51
N SER A 14 -42.81 -20.22 17.37
CA SER A 14 -41.37 -20.18 17.19
C SER A 14 -40.80 -18.90 17.82
N LEU A 15 -39.89 -19.07 18.79
CA LEU A 15 -39.08 -17.98 19.29
C LEU A 15 -38.05 -17.57 18.22
N PRO A 16 -37.82 -16.26 17.99
CA PRO A 16 -36.82 -15.84 17.02
C PRO A 16 -35.42 -16.11 17.59
N VAL A 17 -34.60 -16.81 16.80
CA VAL A 17 -33.16 -16.89 17.02
C VAL A 17 -32.59 -15.49 16.76
N VAL A 18 -32.19 -14.80 17.83
CA VAL A 18 -31.38 -13.59 17.72
C VAL A 18 -29.99 -14.01 17.26
N GLY A 19 -29.69 -13.76 15.99
CA GLY A 19 -28.34 -13.92 15.44
C GLY A 19 -27.41 -12.88 16.06
N LEU A 20 -26.43 -13.32 16.85
CA LEU A 20 -25.30 -12.51 17.24
C LEU A 20 -24.41 -12.32 16.00
N ALA A 21 -24.59 -11.22 15.28
CA ALA A 21 -23.61 -10.74 14.32
C ALA A 21 -22.35 -10.34 15.10
N GLY A 22 -21.24 -11.07 14.88
CA GLY A 22 -19.92 -10.60 15.31
C GLY A 22 -19.57 -9.28 14.62
N PRO A 23 -18.59 -8.52 15.14
CA PRO A 23 -18.15 -7.28 14.50
C PRO A 23 -17.47 -7.65 13.18
N GLY A 24 -18.24 -7.65 12.09
CA GLY A 24 -17.70 -7.55 10.76
C GLY A 24 -17.00 -6.19 10.68
N LEU A 25 -15.71 -6.19 10.36
CA LEU A 25 -15.00 -4.98 9.97
C LEU A 25 -15.75 -4.41 8.76
N ALA A 26 -16.61 -3.42 9.00
CA ALA A 26 -17.32 -2.75 7.93
C ALA A 26 -16.27 -2.13 7.01
N GLN A 27 -16.22 -2.57 5.76
CA GLN A 27 -15.40 -1.90 4.76
C GLN A 27 -15.87 -0.45 4.69
N GLU A 28 -14.94 0.49 4.85
CA GLU A 28 -15.26 1.90 4.70
C GLU A 28 -15.80 2.18 3.28
N PRO A 29 -16.73 3.15 3.13
CA PRO A 29 -17.31 3.43 1.84
C PRO A 29 -16.25 3.80 0.80
N GLU A 30 -16.35 3.20 -0.39
CA GLU A 30 -15.48 3.43 -1.55
C GLU A 30 -15.46 4.90 -2.04
N THR A 31 -16.37 5.72 -1.51
CA THR A 31 -16.57 7.13 -1.87
C THR A 31 -16.03 8.12 -0.84
N THR A 32 -15.46 7.62 0.27
CA THR A 32 -14.90 8.46 1.34
C THR A 32 -13.37 8.41 1.32
N ASP A 33 -12.72 9.49 1.74
CA ASP A 33 -11.27 9.49 1.91
C ASP A 33 -10.86 8.51 3.01
N ALA A 34 -9.72 7.83 2.83
CA ALA A 34 -9.07 7.11 3.92
C ALA A 34 -8.76 8.10 5.06
N PRO A 35 -9.04 7.72 6.32
CA PRO A 35 -8.78 8.57 7.46
C PRO A 35 -7.27 8.75 7.64
N ARG A 36 -6.86 9.94 8.11
CA ARG A 36 -5.46 10.16 8.47
C ARG A 36 -5.08 9.32 9.67
N VAL A 37 -3.98 8.57 9.56
CA VAL A 37 -3.42 7.77 10.65
C VAL A 37 -2.22 8.49 11.26
N ALA A 38 -2.33 8.88 12.53
CA ALA A 38 -1.24 9.55 13.23
C ALA A 38 0.00 8.64 13.32
N ALA A 39 1.18 9.22 13.10
CA ALA A 39 2.43 8.52 13.29
C ALA A 39 2.55 8.01 14.74
N PRO A 40 2.83 6.71 14.96
CA PRO A 40 3.01 6.19 16.31
C PRO A 40 4.29 6.74 16.94
N LYS A 41 4.39 6.66 18.27
CA LYS A 41 5.60 7.06 18.99
C LYS A 41 6.81 6.27 18.46
N GLY A 42 7.88 6.98 18.13
CA GLY A 42 9.11 6.39 17.58
C GLY A 42 9.12 6.27 16.05
N ALA A 43 8.01 6.57 15.38
CA ALA A 43 8.02 6.68 13.93
C ALA A 43 8.75 7.94 13.47
N LEU A 44 9.45 7.81 12.35
CA LEU A 44 10.02 8.90 11.59
C LEU A 44 8.96 9.39 10.61
N VAL A 45 8.62 10.68 10.69
CA VAL A 45 7.72 11.30 9.72
C VAL A 45 8.51 11.61 8.45
N LEU A 46 8.18 10.91 7.36
CA LEU A 46 8.80 11.10 6.05
C LEU A 46 8.14 12.27 5.30
N PHE A 47 6.90 12.60 5.61
CA PHE A 47 6.23 13.79 5.09
C PHE A 47 5.10 14.25 6.01
N ASP A 48 5.22 15.48 6.51
CA ASP A 48 4.27 16.10 7.45
C ASP A 48 3.31 17.11 6.78
N GLY A 49 3.45 17.33 5.47
CA GLY A 49 2.67 18.32 4.72
C GLY A 49 3.41 19.60 4.39
N THR A 50 4.63 19.82 4.90
CA THR A 50 5.30 21.13 4.82
C THR A 50 6.48 21.18 3.86
N GLY A 51 7.13 20.04 3.58
CA GLY A 51 8.29 20.03 2.69
C GLY A 51 8.84 18.64 2.39
N LEU A 52 9.82 18.62 1.49
CA LEU A 52 10.45 17.39 0.97
C LEU A 52 11.85 17.16 1.55
N SER A 53 12.14 17.67 2.76
CA SER A 53 13.47 17.59 3.37
C SER A 53 13.95 16.15 3.57
N ALA A 54 13.04 15.21 3.82
CA ALA A 54 13.35 13.78 3.93
C ALA A 54 13.67 13.09 2.59
N TRP A 55 13.47 13.79 1.46
CA TRP A 55 13.52 13.23 0.12
C TRP A 55 14.59 13.90 -0.76
N VAL A 56 15.08 13.14 -1.73
CA VAL A 56 15.96 13.60 -2.82
C VAL A 56 15.49 13.01 -4.14
N ASN A 57 15.85 13.66 -5.25
CA ASN A 57 15.72 13.09 -6.56
C ASN A 57 16.60 11.84 -6.66
N ARG A 58 16.01 10.74 -7.15
CA ARG A 58 16.67 9.44 -7.26
C ARG A 58 17.87 9.46 -8.21
N LYS A 59 17.81 10.23 -9.29
CA LYS A 59 18.80 10.19 -10.38
C LYS A 59 20.10 10.89 -10.00
N ASP A 60 20.02 12.02 -9.30
CA ASP A 60 21.17 12.90 -9.07
C ASP A 60 21.38 13.28 -7.60
N GLY A 61 20.49 12.89 -6.68
CA GLY A 61 20.58 13.21 -5.26
C GLY A 61 20.25 14.67 -4.91
N ASN A 62 19.83 15.48 -5.89
CA ASN A 62 19.41 16.85 -5.66
C ASN A 62 18.12 16.92 -4.83
N PRO A 63 17.75 18.09 -4.26
CA PRO A 63 16.46 18.26 -3.61
C PRO A 63 15.30 17.79 -4.52
N ALA A 64 14.35 17.05 -3.94
CA ALA A 64 13.17 16.60 -4.66
C ALA A 64 12.37 17.80 -5.20
N ALA A 65 11.97 17.72 -6.48
CA ALA A 65 11.31 18.81 -7.21
C ALA A 65 9.80 18.62 -7.40
N TRP A 66 9.21 17.72 -6.61
CA TRP A 66 7.76 17.52 -6.56
C TRP A 66 7.10 18.74 -5.91
N LYS A 67 5.87 19.05 -6.33
CA LYS A 67 5.11 20.18 -5.80
C LYS A 67 4.66 19.86 -4.37
N VAL A 68 4.76 20.81 -3.44
CA VAL A 68 4.14 20.72 -2.11
C VAL A 68 3.05 21.78 -2.00
N ASP A 69 1.84 21.36 -1.67
CA ASP A 69 0.66 22.23 -1.63
C ASP A 69 -0.43 21.59 -0.77
N GLY A 70 -1.19 22.40 -0.02
CA GLY A 70 -2.35 21.92 0.75
C GLY A 70 -2.08 20.75 1.71
N GLY A 71 -0.85 20.57 2.19
CA GLY A 71 -0.47 19.46 3.06
C GLY A 71 -0.25 18.11 2.36
N TYR A 72 -0.08 18.11 1.03
CA TYR A 72 0.34 16.96 0.22
C TYR A 72 1.56 17.31 -0.63
N MET A 73 2.30 16.29 -1.06
CA MET A 73 3.21 16.39 -2.19
C MET A 73 2.53 15.83 -3.44
N GLU A 74 2.75 16.43 -4.59
CA GLU A 74 2.21 16.01 -5.90
C GLU A 74 3.39 15.77 -6.84
N VAL A 75 3.38 14.62 -7.51
CA VAL A 75 4.34 14.31 -8.58
C VAL A 75 4.37 15.47 -9.57
N THR A 76 5.55 16.02 -9.82
CA THR A 76 5.78 16.92 -10.97
C THR A 76 6.21 16.04 -12.15
N PRO A 77 5.35 15.79 -13.16
CA PRO A 77 5.65 14.84 -14.22
C PRO A 77 6.96 15.17 -14.95
N GLY A 78 7.83 14.17 -15.10
CA GLY A 78 9.13 14.30 -15.74
C GLY A 78 10.24 14.85 -14.84
N SER A 79 9.95 15.14 -13.57
CA SER A 79 10.99 15.49 -12.59
C SER A 79 11.72 14.27 -12.03
N GLY A 80 11.16 13.07 -12.23
CA GLY A 80 11.76 11.79 -11.85
C GLY A 80 11.36 11.31 -10.47
N ASP A 81 11.72 10.05 -10.19
CA ASP A 81 11.45 9.39 -8.91
C ASP A 81 12.14 10.12 -7.75
N ILE A 82 11.54 10.01 -6.57
CA ILE A 82 12.14 10.52 -5.33
C ILE A 82 12.39 9.36 -4.37
N VAL A 83 13.48 9.47 -3.60
CA VAL A 83 13.85 8.50 -2.58
C VAL A 83 14.05 9.18 -1.24
N THR A 84 13.80 8.45 -0.16
CA THR A 84 14.18 8.92 1.17
C THR A 84 15.70 9.04 1.29
N ARG A 85 16.17 10.05 2.01
CA ARG A 85 17.61 10.19 2.35
C ARG A 85 18.10 9.06 3.23
N GLN A 86 17.25 8.59 4.14
CA GLN A 86 17.54 7.47 5.01
C GLN A 86 17.23 6.15 4.32
N THR A 87 17.94 5.10 4.73
CA THR A 87 17.73 3.73 4.27
C THR A 87 17.29 2.85 5.44
N PHE A 88 16.52 1.80 5.13
CA PHE A 88 15.83 0.97 6.11
C PHE A 88 16.03 -0.51 5.82
N THR A 89 15.97 -1.34 6.87
CA THR A 89 15.89 -2.79 6.79
C THR A 89 14.47 -3.25 7.04
N ASP A 90 14.08 -3.39 8.30
CA ASP A 90 12.77 -3.85 8.74
C ASP A 90 11.96 -2.68 9.29
N TYR A 91 10.67 -2.62 8.96
CA TYR A 91 9.83 -1.49 9.34
C TYR A 91 8.35 -1.77 9.17
N GLN A 92 7.55 -0.89 9.80
CA GLN A 92 6.20 -0.60 9.38
C GLN A 92 6.19 0.75 8.67
N LEU A 93 5.49 0.84 7.53
CA LEU A 93 5.38 2.05 6.71
C LEU A 93 3.90 2.35 6.50
N HIS A 94 3.53 3.61 6.68
CA HIS A 94 2.23 4.14 6.30
C HIS A 94 2.40 5.18 5.19
N VAL A 95 1.56 5.08 4.16
CA VAL A 95 1.52 6.02 3.04
C VAL A 95 0.07 6.27 2.67
N GLU A 96 -0.36 7.53 2.63
CA GLU A 96 -1.60 7.88 1.95
C GLU A 96 -1.31 8.47 0.57
N PHE A 97 -2.13 8.07 -0.39
CA PHE A 97 -2.03 8.51 -1.78
C PHE A 97 -3.39 8.89 -2.35
N TRP A 98 -3.38 9.76 -3.35
CA TRP A 98 -4.55 10.23 -4.06
C TRP A 98 -4.26 10.19 -5.56
N LEU A 99 -5.25 9.76 -6.32
CA LEU A 99 -5.13 9.53 -7.75
C LEU A 99 -5.98 10.54 -8.51
N PRO A 100 -5.44 11.21 -9.55
CA PRO A 100 -6.24 12.05 -10.45
C PRO A 100 -7.27 11.22 -11.20
N ASP A 101 -8.45 11.78 -11.44
CA ASP A 101 -9.39 11.18 -12.39
C ASP A 101 -8.86 11.34 -13.82
N MET A 102 -8.70 10.21 -14.50
CA MET A 102 -8.13 10.12 -15.84
C MET A 102 -9.01 9.21 -16.70
N PRO A 103 -10.25 9.64 -17.05
CA PRO A 103 -11.24 8.78 -17.70
C PRO A 103 -10.80 8.26 -19.07
N GLU A 104 -9.95 9.00 -19.78
CA GLU A 104 -9.42 8.63 -21.11
C GLU A 104 -8.20 7.69 -21.03
N ALA A 105 -7.58 7.54 -19.85
CA ALA A 105 -6.42 6.68 -19.67
C ALA A 105 -6.84 5.26 -19.28
N THR A 106 -6.06 4.27 -19.72
CA THR A 106 -6.33 2.85 -19.46
C THR A 106 -5.05 2.11 -19.08
N GLY A 107 -5.22 0.95 -18.43
CA GLY A 107 -4.12 0.08 -18.01
C GLY A 107 -3.06 0.83 -17.18
N GLN A 108 -1.79 0.54 -17.44
CA GLN A 108 -0.63 1.13 -16.75
C GLN A 108 -0.44 2.64 -17.02
N GLY A 109 -1.25 3.26 -17.86
CA GLY A 109 -1.25 4.72 -18.05
C GLY A 109 -2.16 5.45 -17.07
N LYS A 110 -3.03 4.75 -16.33
CA LYS A 110 -4.10 5.37 -15.54
C LYS A 110 -3.66 5.65 -14.10
N ALA A 111 -3.18 6.87 -13.85
CA ALA A 111 -2.72 7.33 -12.54
C ALA A 111 -1.62 6.44 -11.91
N ASN A 112 -0.72 5.91 -12.73
CA ASN A 112 0.37 5.04 -12.33
C ASN A 112 1.44 5.77 -11.51
N SER A 113 1.88 5.12 -10.45
CA SER A 113 3.08 5.36 -9.64
C SER A 113 3.39 4.07 -8.85
N GLY A 114 4.25 4.13 -7.83
CA GLY A 114 4.53 2.97 -6.99
C GLY A 114 5.20 3.35 -5.68
N VAL A 115 4.97 2.54 -4.65
CA VAL A 115 5.68 2.62 -3.36
C VAL A 115 6.69 1.48 -3.29
N TYR A 116 7.96 1.80 -3.44
CA TYR A 116 9.05 0.84 -3.53
C TYR A 116 9.75 0.68 -2.19
N ASN A 117 9.68 -0.52 -1.63
CA ASN A 117 10.28 -0.90 -0.37
C ASN A 117 11.74 -1.30 -0.58
N GLN A 118 12.65 -0.64 0.14
CA GLN A 118 14.11 -0.65 -0.12
C GLN A 118 14.50 -0.20 -1.54
N GLY A 119 13.61 0.56 -2.21
CA GLY A 119 13.75 0.92 -3.62
C GLY A 119 13.53 -0.26 -4.58
N ARG A 120 13.19 -1.45 -4.08
CA ARG A 120 13.18 -2.71 -4.85
C ARG A 120 11.76 -3.24 -5.00
N ILE A 121 11.08 -3.49 -3.88
CA ILE A 121 9.79 -4.20 -3.88
C ILE A 121 8.65 -3.19 -4.02
N GLU A 122 8.13 -3.05 -5.23
CA GLU A 122 7.03 -2.16 -5.57
C GLU A 122 5.69 -2.71 -5.08
N VAL A 123 5.01 -1.94 -4.23
CA VAL A 123 3.57 -2.02 -4.04
C VAL A 123 2.95 -1.03 -5.01
N GLN A 124 2.23 -1.56 -5.99
CA GLN A 124 1.74 -0.80 -7.13
C GLN A 124 0.72 0.27 -6.72
N VAL A 125 0.85 1.47 -7.29
CA VAL A 125 -0.13 2.57 -7.15
C VAL A 125 -0.74 2.82 -8.53
N LEU A 126 -2.04 2.53 -8.67
CA LEU A 126 -2.73 2.65 -9.96
C LEU A 126 -4.22 2.93 -9.73
N ASP A 127 -4.88 3.60 -10.67
CA ASP A 127 -6.34 3.68 -10.65
C ASP A 127 -6.94 2.37 -11.17
N SER A 128 -7.12 1.44 -10.23
CA SER A 128 -7.68 0.11 -10.47
C SER A 128 -9.11 -0.03 -9.93
N PHE A 129 -9.84 1.05 -9.64
CA PHE A 129 -11.20 0.93 -9.11
C PHE A 129 -12.10 0.10 -10.03
N GLY A 130 -12.76 -0.93 -9.47
CA GLY A 130 -13.61 -1.86 -10.22
C GLY A 130 -12.88 -2.88 -11.10
N GLN A 131 -11.54 -2.93 -11.06
CA GLN A 131 -10.74 -3.91 -11.81
C GLN A 131 -10.51 -5.20 -11.02
N PRO A 132 -10.33 -6.37 -11.68
CA PRO A 132 -9.88 -7.58 -10.99
C PRO A 132 -8.46 -7.39 -10.45
N PRO A 133 -8.11 -7.99 -9.29
CA PRO A 133 -6.75 -7.90 -8.76
C PRO A 133 -5.76 -8.60 -9.69
N ARG A 134 -4.62 -7.95 -9.95
CA ARG A 134 -3.46 -8.51 -10.64
C ARG A 134 -2.18 -8.05 -9.95
N ASP A 135 -1.07 -8.69 -10.26
CA ASP A 135 0.25 -8.34 -9.72
C ASP A 135 0.73 -6.96 -10.18
N ASN A 136 0.18 -6.42 -11.27
CA ASN A 136 0.46 -5.08 -11.81
C ASN A 136 -0.69 -4.07 -11.66
N GLU A 137 -1.75 -4.40 -10.90
CA GLU A 137 -2.84 -3.49 -10.54
C GLU A 137 -2.63 -2.96 -9.11
N ALA A 138 -3.42 -1.98 -8.67
CA ALA A 138 -3.28 -1.37 -7.34
C ALA A 138 -3.15 -2.40 -6.21
N GLY A 139 -2.06 -2.27 -5.44
CA GLY A 139 -1.73 -3.14 -4.33
C GLY A 139 -1.02 -4.42 -4.72
N GLY A 140 -0.88 -4.72 -6.02
CA GLY A 140 -0.02 -5.81 -6.49
C GLY A 140 1.43 -5.59 -6.08
N ILE A 141 2.12 -6.69 -5.74
CA ILE A 141 3.56 -6.66 -5.63
C ILE A 141 4.07 -6.92 -7.05
N TYR A 142 4.55 -5.86 -7.71
CA TYR A 142 4.72 -5.85 -9.17
C TYR A 142 5.52 -7.05 -9.70
N GLN A 143 4.87 -7.87 -10.54
CA GLN A 143 5.42 -9.11 -11.11
C GLN A 143 5.85 -10.19 -10.09
N VAL A 144 5.41 -10.09 -8.84
CA VAL A 144 5.74 -11.03 -7.76
C VAL A 144 4.48 -11.67 -7.18
N ALA A 145 3.45 -10.89 -6.84
CA ALA A 145 2.25 -11.42 -6.22
C ALA A 145 0.99 -10.60 -6.51
N VAL A 146 -0.09 -11.33 -6.80
CA VAL A 146 -1.45 -10.80 -6.95
C VAL A 146 -2.06 -10.55 -5.57
N PRO A 147 -2.68 -9.37 -5.31
CA PRO A 147 -3.32 -9.12 -4.03
C PRO A 147 -4.56 -10.00 -3.85
N LEU A 148 -4.85 -10.40 -2.61
CA LEU A 148 -5.99 -11.24 -2.26
C LEU A 148 -7.34 -10.68 -2.73
N ARG A 149 -7.42 -9.36 -2.86
CA ARG A 149 -8.57 -8.63 -3.40
C ARG A 149 -8.16 -7.22 -3.81
N ASN A 150 -8.94 -6.63 -4.70
CA ASN A 150 -8.87 -5.19 -4.95
C ASN A 150 -9.61 -4.45 -3.83
N ALA A 151 -8.93 -3.52 -3.17
CA ALA A 151 -9.49 -2.68 -2.11
C ALA A 151 -9.43 -1.18 -2.47
N SER A 152 -9.32 -0.87 -3.77
CA SER A 152 -9.21 0.50 -4.27
C SER A 152 -10.52 1.27 -4.04
N LYS A 153 -10.39 2.55 -3.70
CA LYS A 153 -11.45 3.55 -3.77
C LYS A 153 -11.45 4.20 -5.15
N LYS A 154 -12.51 4.95 -5.47
CA LYS A 154 -12.56 5.73 -6.71
C LYS A 154 -11.44 6.76 -6.77
N ALA A 155 -11.05 7.16 -7.98
CA ALA A 155 -10.21 8.33 -8.19
C ALA A 155 -10.78 9.55 -7.43
N GLU A 156 -9.89 10.48 -7.12
CA GLU A 156 -10.17 11.65 -6.30
C GLU A 156 -10.49 11.39 -4.82
N ARG A 157 -10.24 10.16 -4.33
CA ARG A 157 -10.27 9.82 -2.91
C ARG A 157 -8.87 9.50 -2.40
N TRP A 158 -8.62 9.90 -1.17
CA TRP A 158 -7.41 9.45 -0.46
C TRP A 158 -7.54 7.96 -0.13
N GLN A 159 -6.45 7.24 -0.33
CA GLN A 159 -6.29 5.82 -0.05
C GLN A 159 -5.04 5.63 0.81
N SER A 160 -4.94 4.51 1.52
CA SER A 160 -3.77 4.21 2.35
C SER A 160 -3.18 2.85 2.06
N TYR A 161 -1.85 2.77 2.13
CA TYR A 161 -1.12 1.54 2.36
C TYR A 161 -0.50 1.54 3.75
N ASP A 162 -0.74 0.45 4.47
CA ASP A 162 -0.01 0.08 5.68
C ASP A 162 0.80 -1.18 5.37
N ILE A 163 2.13 -1.07 5.45
CA ILE A 163 3.06 -2.08 5.00
C ILE A 163 3.92 -2.52 6.18
N ALA A 164 3.92 -3.81 6.48
CA ALA A 164 4.95 -4.42 7.33
C ALA A 164 5.98 -5.11 6.42
N TYR A 165 7.23 -4.66 6.50
CA TYR A 165 8.32 -5.12 5.64
C TYR A 165 9.46 -5.70 6.47
N ARG A 166 9.92 -6.89 6.08
CA ARG A 166 11.12 -7.53 6.60
C ARG A 166 12.09 -7.74 5.45
N ALA A 167 13.25 -7.09 5.53
CA ALA A 167 14.27 -7.24 4.51
C ALA A 167 14.81 -8.68 4.47
N PRO A 168 15.21 -9.20 3.28
CA PRO A 168 15.96 -10.45 3.19
C PRO A 168 17.20 -10.41 4.10
N ARG A 169 17.62 -11.57 4.60
CA ARG A 169 18.84 -11.71 5.39
C ARG A 169 19.97 -12.29 4.56
N PHE A 170 21.18 -11.90 4.91
CA PHE A 170 22.39 -12.26 4.18
C PHE A 170 23.50 -12.75 5.13
N GLY A 171 24.37 -13.60 4.60
CA GLY A 171 25.51 -14.19 5.30
C GLY A 171 26.50 -14.78 4.31
N GLY A 172 27.21 -15.83 4.73
CA GLY A 172 28.30 -16.42 3.95
C GLY A 172 29.62 -15.66 4.13
N ALA A 173 30.68 -16.11 3.44
CA ALA A 173 32.04 -15.62 3.65
C ALA A 173 32.23 -14.12 3.32
N ASP A 174 31.47 -13.59 2.36
CA ASP A 174 31.48 -12.18 1.97
C ASP A 174 30.26 -11.39 2.48
N GLY A 175 29.36 -12.05 3.21
CA GLY A 175 28.11 -11.47 3.71
C GLY A 175 27.06 -11.20 2.61
N LYS A 176 27.23 -11.70 1.39
CA LYS A 176 26.34 -11.40 0.24
C LYS A 176 25.43 -12.56 -0.18
N GLN A 177 25.57 -13.72 0.44
CA GLN A 177 24.67 -14.84 0.18
C GLN A 177 23.35 -14.62 0.92
N GLN A 178 22.23 -14.55 0.21
CA GLN A 178 20.92 -14.50 0.84
C GLN A 178 20.68 -15.79 1.64
N THR A 179 20.47 -15.66 2.96
CA THR A 179 20.20 -16.77 3.89
C THR A 179 18.73 -16.88 4.23
N GLU A 180 17.98 -15.78 4.14
CA GLU A 180 16.53 -15.77 4.34
C GLU A 180 15.83 -14.84 3.34
N ARG A 181 14.65 -15.25 2.90
CA ARG A 181 13.76 -14.43 2.05
C ARG A 181 13.20 -13.24 2.81
N GLY A 182 12.95 -12.16 2.08
CA GLY A 182 12.21 -11.01 2.59
C GLY A 182 10.74 -11.36 2.74
N ARG A 183 10.02 -10.60 3.57
CA ARG A 183 8.58 -10.77 3.81
C ARG A 183 7.87 -9.44 3.77
N ILE A 184 6.69 -9.40 3.16
CA ILE A 184 5.85 -8.20 3.10
C ILE A 184 4.39 -8.54 3.38
N THR A 185 3.76 -7.74 4.23
CA THR A 185 2.32 -7.72 4.49
C THR A 185 1.80 -6.34 4.14
N VAL A 186 0.69 -6.28 3.41
CA VAL A 186 0.12 -5.01 2.96
C VAL A 186 -1.36 -4.97 3.27
N PHE A 187 -1.78 -3.88 3.91
CA PHE A 187 -3.17 -3.48 4.00
C PHE A 187 -3.41 -2.30 3.06
N HIS A 188 -4.51 -2.35 2.32
CA HIS A 188 -4.98 -1.24 1.49
C HIS A 188 -6.32 -0.77 2.04
N ASN A 189 -6.38 0.49 2.50
CA ASN A 189 -7.56 1.05 3.16
C ASN A 189 -8.03 0.20 4.36
N GLY A 190 -7.07 -0.28 5.17
CA GLY A 190 -7.34 -1.18 6.31
C GLY A 190 -7.69 -2.62 5.95
N VAL A 191 -7.80 -2.96 4.66
CA VAL A 191 -8.12 -4.32 4.20
C VAL A 191 -6.83 -5.09 3.90
N LEU A 192 -6.65 -6.27 4.50
CA LEU A 192 -5.51 -7.13 4.23
C LEU A 192 -5.53 -7.61 2.76
N ILE A 193 -4.53 -7.21 1.98
CA ILE A 193 -4.39 -7.58 0.56
C ILE A 193 -3.17 -8.48 0.29
N HIS A 194 -2.15 -8.45 1.14
CA HIS A 194 -1.03 -9.38 1.12
C HIS A 194 -0.72 -9.84 2.53
N ASN A 195 -0.65 -11.16 2.75
CA ASN A 195 -0.33 -11.73 4.05
C ASN A 195 1.01 -12.44 4.00
N ASN A 196 2.05 -11.81 4.57
CA ASN A 196 3.37 -12.39 4.76
C ASN A 196 4.00 -13.00 3.48
N VAL A 197 3.85 -12.31 2.36
CA VAL A 197 4.36 -12.75 1.06
C VAL A 197 5.89 -12.77 1.08
N GLU A 198 6.48 -13.87 0.63
CA GLU A 198 7.92 -14.01 0.51
C GLU A 198 8.45 -13.51 -0.84
N PHE A 199 9.62 -12.90 -0.83
CA PHE A 199 10.32 -12.46 -2.03
C PHE A 199 11.84 -12.61 -1.87
N ASP A 200 12.54 -12.76 -3.01
CA ASP A 200 14.00 -12.70 -3.06
C ASP A 200 14.47 -11.25 -3.21
N ALA A 201 15.71 -10.96 -2.83
CA ALA A 201 16.24 -9.61 -2.93
C ALA A 201 16.36 -9.09 -4.37
N ARG A 202 16.42 -9.99 -5.35
CA ARG A 202 16.63 -9.69 -6.78
C ARG A 202 15.34 -9.72 -7.63
N THR A 203 14.17 -9.86 -7.01
CA THR A 203 12.96 -10.34 -7.73
C THR A 203 12.31 -9.32 -8.67
N THR A 204 12.48 -8.01 -8.47
CA THR A 204 11.74 -6.99 -9.23
C THR A 204 12.56 -6.42 -10.38
N THR A 205 12.08 -6.61 -11.61
CA THR A 205 12.65 -6.04 -12.84
C THR A 205 12.67 -4.51 -12.86
N SER A 206 11.71 -3.88 -12.17
CA SER A 206 11.55 -2.42 -12.08
C SER A 206 12.22 -1.80 -10.85
N GLY A 207 12.79 -2.63 -9.96
CA GLY A 207 13.42 -2.17 -8.72
C GLY A 207 14.78 -1.50 -8.95
N LEU A 208 15.16 -0.62 -8.03
CA LEU A 208 16.50 -0.06 -7.97
C LEU A 208 17.51 -1.14 -7.55
N PRO A 209 18.50 -1.47 -8.39
CA PRO A 209 19.65 -2.18 -7.89
C PRO A 209 20.32 -1.31 -6.81
N PRO A 210 20.69 -1.88 -5.66
CA PRO A 210 21.43 -1.13 -4.64
C PRO A 210 22.75 -0.60 -5.20
N GLU A 211 23.29 0.41 -4.53
CA GLU A 211 24.62 0.91 -4.83
C GLU A 211 25.64 -0.24 -4.84
N GLY A 212 26.44 -0.32 -5.91
CA GLY A 212 27.41 -1.41 -6.10
C GLY A 212 26.81 -2.81 -6.29
N GLY A 213 25.49 -2.94 -6.45
CA GLY A 213 24.79 -4.23 -6.60
C GLY A 213 24.75 -5.08 -5.32
N ASP A 214 25.01 -4.48 -4.16
CA ASP A 214 25.01 -5.19 -2.87
C ASP A 214 23.62 -5.23 -2.23
N TYR A 215 22.90 -6.33 -2.47
CA TYR A 215 21.55 -6.56 -1.94
C TYR A 215 21.49 -6.75 -0.42
N SER A 216 22.63 -6.95 0.26
CA SER A 216 22.69 -7.05 1.72
C SER A 216 22.48 -5.71 2.44
N LYS A 217 22.63 -4.59 1.72
CA LYS A 217 22.51 -3.25 2.28
C LYS A 217 21.06 -2.81 2.42
N PRO A 218 20.74 -1.98 3.44
CA PRO A 218 19.45 -1.32 3.55
C PRO A 218 19.17 -0.46 2.32
N GLY A 219 17.89 -0.17 2.06
CA GLY A 219 17.47 0.64 0.93
C GLY A 219 16.47 1.72 1.32
N PRO A 220 16.27 2.75 0.48
CA PRO A 220 15.34 3.83 0.76
C PRO A 220 13.88 3.41 0.53
N ILE A 221 12.92 4.26 0.90
CA ILE A 221 11.60 4.22 0.27
C ILE A 221 11.69 5.04 -1.02
N LEU A 222 11.19 4.50 -2.13
CA LEU A 222 11.05 5.24 -3.39
C LEU A 222 9.57 5.47 -3.72
N LEU A 223 9.27 6.67 -4.21
CA LEU A 223 8.00 7.01 -4.85
C LEU A 223 8.26 7.32 -6.33
N GLN A 224 7.48 6.70 -7.21
CA GLN A 224 7.73 6.71 -8.65
C GLN A 224 7.10 7.94 -9.33
N ASP A 225 7.83 8.54 -10.27
CA ASP A 225 7.25 9.44 -11.26
C ASP A 225 7.00 8.66 -12.57
N HIS A 226 5.73 8.29 -12.80
CA HIS A 226 5.30 7.68 -14.05
C HIS A 226 4.51 8.67 -14.93
N GLY A 227 4.77 9.97 -14.79
CA GLY A 227 4.16 11.04 -15.58
C GLY A 227 2.74 11.45 -15.15
N ASN A 228 2.22 10.88 -14.06
CA ASN A 228 0.87 11.16 -13.56
C ASN A 228 0.93 12.02 -12.29
N LYS A 229 -0.05 12.92 -12.12
CA LYS A 229 -0.14 13.82 -10.95
C LYS A 229 -0.69 13.12 -9.70
N VAL A 230 -0.10 11.99 -9.34
CA VAL A 230 -0.38 11.28 -8.09
C VAL A 230 0.07 12.17 -6.93
N ARG A 231 -0.71 12.15 -5.84
CA ARG A 231 -0.39 12.91 -4.62
C ARG A 231 -0.13 11.96 -3.47
N TYR A 232 0.71 12.39 -2.54
CA TYR A 232 1.05 11.68 -1.32
C TYR A 232 0.91 12.61 -0.12
N ARG A 233 0.42 12.08 1.00
CA ARG A 233 0.36 12.79 2.28
C ARG A 233 0.51 11.83 3.43
N ASN A 234 0.87 12.34 4.61
CA ASN A 234 0.94 11.56 5.85
C ASN A 234 1.80 10.29 5.68
N LEU A 235 3.10 10.48 5.43
CA LEU A 235 4.02 9.35 5.30
C LEU A 235 4.85 9.25 6.57
N TRP A 236 4.84 8.08 7.18
CA TRP A 236 5.68 7.79 8.33
C TRP A 236 6.16 6.36 8.30
N ILE A 237 7.34 6.13 8.88
CA ILE A 237 7.98 4.83 8.95
C ILE A 237 8.39 4.58 10.41
N LEU A 238 8.04 3.41 10.93
CA LEU A 238 8.48 2.92 12.22
C LEU A 238 9.50 1.81 11.98
N PRO A 239 10.81 2.09 12.08
CA PRO A 239 11.83 1.04 12.00
C PRO A 239 11.60 0.00 13.10
N ALA A 240 11.70 -1.28 12.75
CA ALA A 240 11.80 -2.31 13.77
C ALA A 240 13.16 -2.14 14.45
N GLY A 241 13.17 -2.04 15.80
CA GLY A 241 14.42 -2.04 16.55
C GLY A 241 15.24 -3.27 16.19
N GLY A 242 16.49 -3.05 15.75
CA GLY A 242 17.42 -4.11 15.39
C GLY A 242 17.84 -4.97 16.57
#